data_AF-A0A9P8I026-F1
#
_entry.id   AF-A0A9P8I026-F1
#
_cell.length_a   1.000
_cell.length_b   1.000
_cell.length_c   1.000
_cell.angle_alpha   90.00
_cell.angle_beta   90.00
_cell.angle_gamma   90.00
#
_symmetry.space_group_name_H-M   'P 1'
#
loop_
_entity.id
_entity.type
_entity.pdbx_description
1 polymer ?
#
loop_
_entity_poly.entity_id
_entity_poly.type
_entity_poly.pdbx_seq_one_letter_code
_entity_poly.pdbx_strand_id
1 'polypeptide(L)'
;MCRFLVYKGSDEILLSKLILDPTHSILKQSFDSRLRLDTRRGQNNADGFGIGFYTDLKLGSAPCLFTSTIPAWNCTNLQRIASKTASRLIFGHVRATTEGSLSEDNCHPFTHGSLMWMHNGGLGGWKHIKRRLGSLLADKWYLGVKGGTDSEWAFALFLNTLEQSGHDPSACPPGGFGPTVLREVMKKTIAQINELTDSIPQSILQNEDVDTRSLLNFAVTDGHSVICTRYISSSKDEAASLYYSSGTQWVTRTSSPDDRQYQMDRKDKGGDIVLVASEPLTFERENWVNVPTNSILTIHHQTVMVHPILDKYYEGDPYHIRSSAFVQEKGLITNEKTSSGSQSPASIDGIRKTTAQSLFAGGLSPDLVRRSLTPVSSRESRLTSQLQTARHLASPPRY
;
A
#
# COMPACT_ATOMS: atom_id res chain seq x y z
N MET A 1 8.28 3.14 -0.40
CA MET A 1 7.07 3.53 -1.12
C MET A 1 5.84 3.06 -0.38
N CYS A 2 4.76 3.81 -0.49
CA CYS A 2 3.53 3.65 0.28
C CYS A 2 2.84 2.30 0.06
N ARG A 3 1.82 1.98 0.86
CA ARG A 3 0.88 0.87 0.64
C ARG A 3 -0.54 1.35 0.85
N PHE A 4 -1.49 0.84 0.06
CA PHE A 4 -2.90 1.11 0.30
C PHE A 4 -3.75 -0.14 0.29
N LEU A 5 -4.91 -0.01 0.93
CA LEU A 5 -6.01 -0.95 1.03
C LEU A 5 -7.32 -0.24 0.70
N VAL A 6 -8.18 -0.92 -0.04
CA VAL A 6 -9.57 -0.56 -0.26
C VAL A 6 -10.45 -1.73 0.17
N TYR A 7 -11.51 -1.42 0.90
CA TYR A 7 -12.63 -2.34 1.14
C TYR A 7 -13.91 -1.72 0.62
N LYS A 8 -14.71 -2.52 -0.08
CA LYS A 8 -16.10 -2.22 -0.41
C LYS A 8 -16.99 -3.44 -0.15
N GLY A 9 -17.98 -3.29 0.72
CA GLY A 9 -18.91 -4.34 1.11
C GLY A 9 -20.37 -3.94 0.95
N SER A 10 -21.26 -4.94 0.89
CA SER A 10 -22.70 -4.76 1.07
C SER A 10 -23.06 -4.45 2.52
N ASP A 11 -22.32 -5.04 3.48
CA ASP A 11 -22.44 -4.78 4.91
C ASP A 11 -21.24 -3.99 5.46
N GLU A 12 -21.43 -3.41 6.64
CA GLU A 12 -20.36 -2.72 7.33
C GLU A 12 -19.35 -3.71 7.93
N ILE A 13 -18.07 -3.38 7.82
CA ILE A 13 -17.01 -4.10 8.53
C ILE A 13 -16.30 -3.17 9.49
N LEU A 14 -15.94 -3.68 10.66
CA LEU A 14 -15.08 -2.96 11.59
C LEU A 14 -13.72 -2.69 10.96
N LEU A 15 -13.23 -1.45 11.10
CA LEU A 15 -11.91 -1.05 10.62
C LEU A 15 -10.81 -1.98 11.15
N SER A 16 -10.90 -2.45 12.41
CA SER A 16 -9.87 -3.32 13.01
C SER A 16 -9.66 -4.61 12.22
N LYS A 17 -10.73 -5.21 11.67
CA LYS A 17 -10.69 -6.47 10.91
C LYS A 17 -9.91 -6.37 9.60
N LEU A 18 -9.65 -5.15 9.14
CA LEU A 18 -8.91 -4.85 7.93
C LEU A 18 -7.53 -4.27 8.25
N ILE A 19 -7.47 -3.37 9.23
CA ILE A 19 -6.34 -2.47 9.45
C ILE A 19 -5.37 -3.01 10.49
N LEU A 20 -5.88 -3.69 11.53
CA LEU A 20 -5.08 -4.14 12.67
C LEU A 20 -4.92 -5.66 12.67
N ASP A 21 -6.04 -6.37 12.56
CA ASP A 21 -6.16 -7.77 12.92
C ASP A 21 -5.53 -8.76 11.93
N PRO A 22 -5.58 -8.55 10.60
CA PRO A 22 -4.97 -9.49 9.65
C PRO A 22 -3.47 -9.70 9.90
N THR A 23 -2.99 -10.93 9.73
CA THR A 23 -1.58 -11.29 9.95
C THR A 23 -0.60 -10.50 9.07
N HIS A 24 -1.09 -9.95 7.95
CA HIS A 24 -0.36 -9.02 7.10
C HIS A 24 -1.16 -7.73 6.85
N SER A 25 -1.78 -7.20 7.91
CA SER A 25 -2.57 -5.98 7.90
C SER A 25 -1.77 -4.76 7.42
N ILE A 26 -2.46 -3.68 7.03
CA ILE A 26 -1.81 -2.44 6.62
C ILE A 26 -0.93 -1.86 7.76
N LEU A 27 -1.34 -2.07 9.03
CA LEU A 27 -0.52 -1.78 10.20
C LEU A 27 0.78 -2.59 10.18
N LYS A 28 0.72 -3.91 9.95
CA LYS A 28 1.91 -4.75 9.89
C LYS A 28 2.82 -4.35 8.72
N GLN A 29 2.23 -4.07 7.55
CA GLN A 29 2.94 -3.55 6.38
C GLN A 29 3.64 -2.22 6.66
N SER A 30 3.19 -1.43 7.65
CA SER A 30 3.86 -0.18 7.99
C SER A 30 5.24 -0.36 8.64
N PHE A 31 5.56 -1.49 9.28
CA PHE A 31 6.89 -1.73 9.89
C PHE A 31 7.52 -3.08 9.51
N ASP A 32 6.81 -3.92 8.78
CA ASP A 32 7.27 -5.23 8.30
C ASP A 32 6.63 -5.50 6.93
N SER A 33 7.02 -4.70 5.93
CA SER A 33 6.68 -4.93 4.52
C SER A 33 7.50 -6.11 3.99
N ARG A 34 7.00 -7.34 4.15
CA ARG A 34 7.73 -8.58 3.79
C ARG A 34 7.96 -8.77 2.29
N LEU A 35 7.33 -7.96 1.45
CA LEU A 35 7.59 -7.92 0.01
C LEU A 35 8.59 -6.81 -0.37
N ARG A 36 9.16 -6.03 0.54
CA ARG A 36 10.14 -5.01 0.19
C ARG A 36 11.56 -5.60 0.10
N LEU A 37 12.18 -5.52 -1.08
CA LEU A 37 13.55 -6.01 -1.33
C LEU A 37 14.64 -4.95 -1.10
N ASP A 38 14.29 -3.68 -0.95
CA ASP A 38 15.27 -2.59 -0.78
C ASP A 38 15.65 -2.41 0.69
N THR A 39 16.94 -2.61 1.00
CA THR A 39 17.56 -2.48 2.33
C THR A 39 18.07 -1.07 2.62
N ARG A 40 18.01 -0.13 1.66
CA ARG A 40 18.66 1.19 1.75
C ARG A 40 17.87 2.27 2.49
N ARG A 41 16.54 2.19 2.52
CA ARG A 41 15.66 3.01 3.37
C ARG A 41 15.03 2.06 4.37
N GLY A 42 15.12 2.35 5.68
CA GLY A 42 14.61 1.48 6.75
C GLY A 42 13.27 0.83 6.41
N GLN A 43 13.06 -0.41 6.85
CA GLN A 43 12.03 -1.36 6.40
C GLN A 43 10.56 -0.93 6.59
N ASN A 44 10.30 0.34 6.94
CA ASN A 44 9.05 0.81 7.52
C ASN A 44 8.44 1.94 6.67
N ASN A 45 7.13 1.88 6.42
CA ASN A 45 6.30 3.03 6.04
C ASN A 45 5.95 3.82 7.31
N ALA A 46 6.96 4.51 7.84
CA ALA A 46 6.92 5.20 9.13
C ALA A 46 6.38 6.64 9.05
N ASP A 47 6.21 7.17 7.84
CA ASP A 47 6.06 8.62 7.62
C ASP A 47 4.61 9.09 7.66
N GLY A 48 3.77 8.30 8.31
CA GLY A 48 2.36 8.56 8.52
C GLY A 48 1.43 7.48 7.96
N PHE A 49 0.16 7.64 8.29
CA PHE A 49 -0.93 6.82 7.78
C PHE A 49 -2.17 7.68 7.59
N GLY A 50 -3.13 7.14 6.85
CA GLY A 50 -4.48 7.67 6.88
C GLY A 50 -5.52 6.61 6.59
N ILE A 51 -6.70 6.86 7.15
CA ILE A 51 -7.89 6.04 6.95
C ILE A 51 -9.01 6.98 6.58
N GLY A 52 -9.68 6.66 5.47
CA GLY A 52 -10.91 7.33 5.08
C GLY A 52 -12.04 6.32 5.02
N PHE A 53 -13.22 6.70 5.50
CA PHE A 53 -14.40 5.84 5.47
C PHE A 53 -15.67 6.65 5.34
N TYR A 54 -16.66 6.10 4.63
CA TYR A 54 -17.98 6.73 4.55
C TYR A 54 -18.82 6.35 5.75
N THR A 55 -19.63 7.29 6.22
CA THR A 55 -20.56 7.14 7.33
C THR A 55 -22.00 7.15 6.82
N ASP A 56 -22.96 7.08 7.75
CA ASP A 56 -24.38 7.27 7.45
C ASP A 56 -24.62 8.62 6.75
N LEU A 57 -25.38 8.61 5.64
CA LEU A 57 -25.68 9.79 4.82
C LEU A 57 -26.26 10.97 5.62
N LYS A 58 -26.89 10.71 6.77
CA LYS A 58 -27.37 11.77 7.68
C LYS A 58 -26.25 12.67 8.23
N LEU A 59 -25.01 12.20 8.21
CA LEU A 59 -23.81 12.94 8.63
C LEU A 59 -23.15 13.68 7.45
N GLY A 60 -23.69 13.55 6.24
CA GLY A 60 -23.18 14.14 5.00
C GLY A 60 -22.58 13.10 4.05
N SER A 61 -22.40 13.52 2.80
CA SER A 61 -21.83 12.66 1.73
C SER A 61 -20.30 12.58 1.75
N ALA A 62 -19.64 13.48 2.50
CA ALA A 62 -18.19 13.50 2.59
C ALA A 62 -17.68 12.36 3.48
N PRO A 63 -16.58 11.69 3.11
CA PRO A 63 -15.98 10.68 3.95
C PRO A 63 -15.34 11.30 5.19
N CYS A 64 -15.29 10.55 6.29
CA CYS A 64 -14.52 10.91 7.47
C CYS A 64 -13.06 10.47 7.27
N LEU A 65 -12.12 11.36 7.56
CA LEU A 65 -10.69 11.08 7.48
C LEU A 65 -10.04 11.06 8.87
N PHE A 66 -9.14 10.11 9.06
CA PHE A 66 -8.21 10.07 10.17
C PHE A 66 -6.80 9.86 9.65
N THR A 67 -6.05 10.95 9.57
CA THR A 67 -4.66 11.03 9.10
C THR A 67 -3.72 11.33 10.26
N SER A 68 -2.46 10.91 10.15
CA SER A 68 -1.42 11.26 11.11
C SER A 68 -0.04 11.08 10.50
N THR A 69 0.90 11.94 10.90
CA THR A 69 2.34 11.75 10.61
C THR A 69 3.02 10.77 11.56
N ILE A 70 2.34 10.37 12.63
CA ILE A 70 2.84 9.35 13.57
C ILE A 70 2.76 7.98 12.87
N PRO A 71 3.79 7.13 13.00
CA PRO A 71 3.71 5.77 12.46
C PRO A 71 2.50 5.00 13.01
N ALA A 72 1.81 4.25 12.14
CA ALA A 72 0.54 3.60 12.49
C ALA A 72 0.65 2.68 13.73
N TRP A 73 1.77 1.95 13.88
CA TRP A 73 2.00 1.05 15.02
C TRP A 73 2.11 1.75 16.37
N ASN A 74 2.43 3.04 16.37
CA ASN A 74 2.58 3.83 17.58
C ASN A 74 1.33 4.68 17.90
N CYS A 75 0.28 4.59 17.07
CA CYS A 75 -0.93 5.38 17.26
C CYS A 75 -1.97 4.63 18.10
N THR A 76 -2.01 4.88 19.40
CA THR A 76 -3.04 4.29 20.30
C THR A 76 -4.46 4.70 19.91
N ASN A 77 -4.64 5.91 19.38
CA ASN A 77 -5.95 6.38 18.92
C ASN A 77 -6.45 5.60 17.71
N LEU A 78 -5.55 5.20 16.81
CA LEU A 78 -5.89 4.31 15.70
C LEU A 78 -6.49 3.00 16.20
N GLN A 79 -5.87 2.38 17.20
CA GLN A 79 -6.37 1.13 17.77
C GLN A 79 -7.76 1.29 18.38
N ARG A 80 -7.98 2.39 19.13
CA ARG A 80 -9.27 2.69 19.77
C ARG A 80 -10.37 2.93 18.74
N ILE A 81 -10.13 3.82 17.77
CA ILE A 81 -11.09 4.19 16.73
C ILE A 81 -11.42 2.98 15.85
N ALA A 82 -10.40 2.23 15.42
CA ALA A 82 -10.61 1.11 14.52
C ALA A 82 -11.43 -0.03 15.15
N SER A 83 -11.38 -0.19 16.48
CA SER A 83 -12.17 -1.19 17.20
C SER A 83 -13.66 -0.87 17.35
N LYS A 84 -14.07 0.38 17.08
CA LYS A 84 -15.43 0.88 17.28
C LYS A 84 -16.08 1.52 16.05
N THR A 85 -15.36 1.59 14.95
CA THR A 85 -15.83 2.20 13.71
C THR A 85 -16.02 1.12 12.67
N ALA A 86 -17.20 1.10 12.05
CA ALA A 86 -17.51 0.21 10.94
C ALA A 86 -17.95 1.03 9.72
N SER A 87 -17.69 0.52 8.52
CA SER A 87 -18.13 1.15 7.29
C SER A 87 -18.20 0.14 6.15
N ARG A 88 -19.04 0.44 5.16
CA ARG A 88 -19.16 -0.30 3.89
C ARG A 88 -18.07 0.03 2.88
N LEU A 89 -17.36 1.15 3.06
CA LEU A 89 -16.36 1.62 2.11
C LEU A 89 -15.22 2.33 2.84
N ILE A 90 -14.05 1.71 2.79
CA ILE A 90 -12.89 2.10 3.59
C ILE A 90 -11.65 2.16 2.70
N PHE A 91 -10.92 3.26 2.81
CA PHE A 91 -9.59 3.44 2.25
C PHE A 91 -8.60 3.46 3.42
N GLY A 92 -7.52 2.69 3.32
CA GLY A 92 -6.41 2.71 4.28
C GLY A 92 -5.09 2.89 3.55
N HIS A 93 -4.21 3.74 4.06
CA HIS A 93 -2.94 4.05 3.43
C HIS A 93 -1.84 4.24 4.46
N VAL A 94 -0.64 3.74 4.17
CA VAL A 94 0.57 3.97 4.97
C VAL A 94 1.65 4.57 4.09
N ARG A 95 2.24 5.67 4.58
CA ARG A 95 3.12 6.54 3.81
C ARG A 95 4.59 6.16 4.01
N ALA A 96 5.33 6.14 2.89
CA ALA A 96 6.78 6.26 2.89
C ALA A 96 7.16 7.42 1.98
N THR A 97 7.80 8.43 2.55
CA THR A 97 8.05 9.72 1.92
C THR A 97 8.93 9.56 0.68
N THR A 98 8.38 9.94 -0.46
CA THR A 98 9.12 10.21 -1.70
C THR A 98 9.19 11.68 -2.00
N GLU A 99 8.08 12.38 -1.80
CA GLU A 99 7.90 13.80 -2.07
C GLU A 99 7.16 14.50 -0.92
N GLY A 100 7.39 15.80 -0.79
CA GLY A 100 6.80 16.65 0.25
C GLY A 100 7.42 16.45 1.64
N SER A 101 7.17 17.41 2.54
CA SER A 101 7.58 17.32 3.93
C SER A 101 6.76 16.29 4.72
N LEU A 102 7.21 15.96 5.93
CA LEU A 102 6.39 15.25 6.91
C LEU A 102 5.29 16.20 7.42
N SER A 103 4.15 16.20 6.75
CA SER A 103 2.95 16.94 7.12
C SER A 103 1.73 16.02 6.99
N GLU A 104 0.70 16.29 7.78
CA GLU A 104 -0.58 15.61 7.67
C GLU A 104 -1.25 15.89 6.32
N ASP A 105 -1.08 17.10 5.77
CA ASP A 105 -1.57 17.47 4.43
C ASP A 105 -0.94 16.64 3.30
N ASN A 106 0.13 15.89 3.58
CA ASN A 106 0.78 15.00 2.61
C ASN A 106 0.41 13.52 2.83
N CYS A 107 -0.49 13.22 3.78
CA CYS A 107 -0.93 11.87 4.10
C CYS A 107 -2.22 11.55 3.34
N HIS A 108 -2.19 10.48 2.56
CA HIS A 108 -3.40 9.93 1.94
C HIS A 108 -4.36 9.38 3.00
N PRO A 109 -5.67 9.30 2.71
CA PRO A 109 -6.33 9.75 1.47
C PRO A 109 -6.60 11.27 1.42
N PHE A 110 -6.68 11.82 0.21
CA PHE A 110 -7.16 13.19 -0.04
C PHE A 110 -8.66 13.18 -0.33
N THR A 111 -9.35 14.29 -0.09
CA THR A 111 -10.80 14.40 -0.32
C THR A 111 -11.23 15.73 -0.92
N HIS A 112 -12.32 15.68 -1.69
CA HIS A 112 -13.07 16.86 -2.12
C HIS A 112 -14.55 16.49 -2.25
N GLY A 113 -15.42 17.13 -1.45
CA GLY A 113 -16.84 16.74 -1.39
C GLY A 113 -17.01 15.27 -1.03
N SER A 114 -17.72 14.52 -1.89
CA SER A 114 -17.90 13.07 -1.76
C SER A 114 -16.74 12.25 -2.31
N LEU A 115 -15.75 12.86 -2.97
CA LEU A 115 -14.63 12.13 -3.58
C LEU A 115 -13.50 11.89 -2.58
N MET A 116 -12.94 10.68 -2.62
CA MET A 116 -11.76 10.28 -1.85
C MET A 116 -10.71 9.67 -2.77
N TRP A 117 -9.44 10.01 -2.56
CA TRP A 117 -8.33 9.67 -3.45
C TRP A 117 -7.09 9.13 -2.72
N MET A 118 -6.48 8.10 -3.28
CA MET A 118 -5.18 7.56 -2.88
C MET A 118 -4.25 7.37 -4.07
N HIS A 119 -2.95 7.42 -3.82
CA HIS A 119 -1.92 7.12 -4.80
C HIS A 119 -0.80 6.29 -4.16
N ASN A 120 -0.37 5.24 -4.87
CA ASN A 120 0.83 4.50 -4.59
C ASN A 120 1.73 4.48 -5.83
N GLY A 121 2.81 5.25 -5.78
CA GLY A 121 3.62 5.48 -6.95
C GLY A 121 4.22 6.88 -6.94
N GLY A 122 4.53 7.38 -8.13
CA GLY A 122 5.12 8.69 -8.34
C GLY A 122 4.98 9.13 -9.78
N LEU A 123 4.86 10.44 -10.00
CA LEU A 123 4.85 11.04 -11.33
C LEU A 123 6.28 11.25 -11.83
N GLY A 124 6.60 10.69 -13.00
CA GLY A 124 7.91 10.81 -13.64
C GLY A 124 8.20 12.25 -14.05
N GLY A 125 9.44 12.69 -13.83
CA GLY A 125 9.88 14.06 -14.14
C GLY A 125 9.15 15.14 -13.34
N TRP A 126 8.66 14.84 -12.13
CA TRP A 126 7.82 15.72 -11.31
C TRP A 126 8.29 17.19 -11.25
N LYS A 127 9.58 17.41 -10.98
CA LYS A 127 10.24 18.73 -10.93
C LYS A 127 10.01 19.57 -12.20
N HIS A 128 9.92 18.92 -13.36
CA HIS A 128 9.80 19.57 -14.67
C HIS A 128 8.36 19.66 -15.18
N ILE A 129 7.42 18.90 -14.60
CA ILE A 129 6.01 18.93 -15.01
C ILE A 129 5.15 19.76 -14.05
N LYS A 130 5.52 19.89 -12.76
CA LYS A 130 4.71 20.55 -11.73
C LYS A 130 4.16 21.92 -12.14
N ARG A 131 5.02 22.80 -12.68
CA ARG A 131 4.61 24.14 -13.13
C ARG A 131 3.56 24.07 -14.23
N ARG A 132 3.78 23.23 -15.23
CA ARG A 132 2.89 23.08 -16.39
C ARG A 132 1.57 22.45 -15.98
N LEU A 133 1.62 21.42 -15.13
CA LEU A 133 0.42 20.83 -14.53
C LEU A 133 -0.41 21.90 -13.82
N GLY A 134 0.22 22.73 -12.98
CA GLY A 134 -0.47 23.82 -12.29
C GLY A 134 -1.15 24.82 -13.24
N SER A 135 -0.53 25.12 -14.40
CA SER A 135 -1.13 25.99 -15.42
C SER A 135 -2.33 25.38 -16.16
N LEU A 136 -2.55 24.05 -16.08
CA LEU A 136 -3.73 23.39 -16.65
C LEU A 136 -4.95 23.42 -15.72
N LEU A 137 -4.73 23.66 -14.43
CA LEU A 137 -5.78 23.63 -13.43
C LEU A 137 -6.56 24.95 -13.43
N ALA A 138 -7.89 24.87 -13.33
CA ALA A 138 -8.68 26.03 -12.93
C ALA A 138 -8.28 26.51 -11.52
N ASP A 139 -8.40 27.81 -11.27
CA ASP A 139 -7.94 28.46 -10.03
C ASP A 139 -8.43 27.74 -8.76
N LYS A 140 -9.68 27.30 -8.73
CA LYS A 140 -10.25 26.60 -7.57
C LYS A 140 -9.57 25.26 -7.27
N TRP A 141 -9.10 24.53 -8.28
CA TRP A 141 -8.40 23.26 -8.10
C TRP A 141 -6.93 23.49 -7.76
N TYR A 142 -6.32 24.51 -8.36
CA TYR A 142 -4.96 24.94 -8.01
C TYR A 142 -4.87 25.38 -6.54
N LEU A 143 -5.78 26.26 -6.11
CA LEU A 143 -5.85 26.80 -4.75
C LEU A 143 -6.33 25.76 -3.72
N GLY A 144 -6.95 24.67 -4.17
CA GLY A 144 -7.39 23.56 -3.33
C GLY A 144 -6.26 22.66 -2.83
N VAL A 145 -5.10 22.69 -3.49
CA VAL A 145 -3.91 21.92 -3.08
C VAL A 145 -3.29 22.52 -1.83
N LYS A 146 -3.16 21.72 -0.77
CA LYS A 146 -2.60 22.15 0.53
C LYS A 146 -1.20 21.62 0.76
N GLY A 147 -0.96 20.37 0.40
CA GLY A 147 0.32 19.69 0.52
C GLY A 147 1.26 19.95 -0.66
N GLY A 148 2.38 19.23 -0.65
CA GLY A 148 3.47 19.36 -1.62
C GLY A 148 3.65 18.16 -2.54
N THR A 149 2.86 17.10 -2.37
CA THR A 149 3.06 15.81 -3.06
C THR A 149 2.53 15.84 -4.48
N ASP A 150 3.24 15.18 -5.39
CA ASP A 150 2.76 14.86 -6.75
C ASP A 150 1.37 14.20 -6.76
N SER A 151 1.08 13.42 -5.72
CA SER A 151 -0.15 12.67 -5.52
C SER A 151 -1.38 13.55 -5.33
N GLU A 152 -1.25 14.65 -4.59
CA GLU A 152 -2.34 15.62 -4.38
C GLU A 152 -2.53 16.49 -5.64
N TRP A 153 -1.45 16.85 -6.32
CA TRP A 153 -1.53 17.54 -7.60
C TRP A 153 -2.18 16.67 -8.68
N ALA A 154 -1.93 15.35 -8.67
CA ALA A 154 -2.65 14.40 -9.52
C ALA A 154 -4.15 14.33 -9.19
N PHE A 155 -4.52 14.44 -7.90
CA PHE A 155 -5.93 14.53 -7.51
C PHE A 155 -6.57 15.84 -7.97
N ALA A 156 -5.88 16.98 -7.84
CA ALA A 156 -6.36 18.26 -8.37
C ALA A 156 -6.55 18.21 -9.89
N LEU A 157 -5.64 17.55 -10.62
CA LEU A 157 -5.80 17.28 -12.05
C LEU A 157 -7.04 16.42 -12.32
N PHE A 158 -7.27 15.35 -11.56
CA PHE A 158 -8.47 14.53 -11.68
C PHE A 158 -9.77 15.33 -11.49
N LEU A 159 -9.84 16.20 -10.47
CA LEU A 159 -10.99 17.07 -10.22
C LEU A 159 -11.22 18.03 -11.39
N ASN A 160 -10.14 18.63 -11.91
CA ASN A 160 -10.18 19.49 -13.08
C ASN A 160 -10.65 18.74 -14.34
N THR A 161 -10.17 17.52 -14.57
CA THR A 161 -10.61 16.66 -15.69
C THR A 161 -12.08 16.25 -15.57
N LEU A 162 -12.57 16.01 -14.35
CA LEU A 162 -13.98 15.69 -14.07
C LEU A 162 -14.88 16.89 -14.40
N GLU A 163 -14.50 18.09 -13.97
CA GLU A 163 -15.20 19.33 -14.31
C GLU A 163 -15.22 19.57 -15.83
N GLN A 164 -14.07 19.46 -16.49
CA GLN A 164 -13.96 19.61 -17.94
C GLN A 164 -14.79 18.57 -18.71
N SER A 165 -15.09 17.43 -18.09
CA SER A 165 -15.97 16.40 -18.65
C SER A 165 -17.46 16.66 -18.38
N GLY A 166 -17.82 17.84 -17.84
CA GLY A 166 -19.20 18.28 -17.64
C GLY A 166 -19.81 17.91 -16.29
N HIS A 167 -19.01 17.45 -15.33
CA HIS A 167 -19.47 17.04 -14.01
C HIS A 167 -18.82 17.89 -12.92
N ASP A 168 -19.61 18.66 -12.16
CA ASP A 168 -19.07 19.42 -11.03
C ASP A 168 -18.60 18.46 -9.91
N PRO A 169 -17.30 18.42 -9.57
CA PRO A 169 -16.77 17.55 -8.51
C PRO A 169 -17.37 17.86 -7.12
N SER A 170 -17.99 19.02 -6.94
CA SER A 170 -18.61 19.45 -5.68
C SER A 170 -20.08 19.04 -5.56
N ALA A 171 -20.71 18.56 -6.64
CA ALA A 171 -22.16 18.33 -6.70
C ALA A 171 -22.69 17.20 -5.81
N CYS A 172 -21.82 16.29 -5.34
CA CYS A 172 -22.16 15.15 -4.46
C CYS A 172 -23.48 14.43 -4.84
N PRO A 173 -23.59 13.92 -6.08
CA PRO A 173 -24.82 13.28 -6.57
C PRO A 173 -25.24 12.08 -5.69
N PRO A 174 -26.54 11.89 -5.38
CA PRO A 174 -27.01 10.83 -4.47
C PRO A 174 -26.68 9.37 -4.88
N GLY A 175 -26.39 9.14 -6.16
CA GLY A 175 -25.99 7.83 -6.71
C GLY A 175 -24.50 7.75 -7.06
N GLY A 176 -23.71 8.76 -6.70
CA GLY A 176 -22.35 8.95 -7.20
C GLY A 176 -22.32 9.49 -8.64
N PHE A 177 -21.12 9.75 -9.13
CA PHE A 177 -20.87 10.23 -10.50
C PHE A 177 -21.06 9.12 -11.54
N GLY A 178 -21.04 7.87 -11.10
CA GLY A 178 -21.19 6.69 -11.93
C GLY A 178 -19.85 6.08 -12.35
N PRO A 179 -19.75 4.74 -12.42
CA PRO A 179 -18.48 4.05 -12.63
C PRO A 179 -17.85 4.36 -13.98
N THR A 180 -18.65 4.52 -15.04
CA THR A 180 -18.16 4.84 -16.39
C THR A 180 -17.54 6.23 -16.45
N VAL A 181 -18.19 7.22 -15.83
CA VAL A 181 -17.68 8.61 -15.79
C VAL A 181 -16.33 8.65 -15.08
N LEU A 182 -16.25 8.08 -13.87
CA LEU A 182 -15.00 8.07 -13.10
C LEU A 182 -13.86 7.33 -13.84
N ARG A 183 -14.18 6.22 -14.53
CA ARG A 183 -13.22 5.47 -15.32
C ARG A 183 -12.67 6.27 -16.51
N GLU A 184 -13.54 6.92 -17.27
CA GLU A 184 -13.12 7.73 -18.43
C GLU A 184 -12.35 8.98 -17.99
N VAL A 185 -12.76 9.63 -16.90
CA VAL A 185 -12.00 10.74 -16.31
C VAL A 185 -10.62 10.27 -15.86
N MET A 186 -10.51 9.13 -15.17
CA MET A 186 -9.22 8.56 -14.76
C MET A 186 -8.30 8.30 -15.95
N LYS A 187 -8.82 7.74 -17.06
CA LYS A 187 -8.05 7.52 -18.29
C LYS A 187 -7.53 8.84 -18.88
N LYS A 188 -8.39 9.87 -18.94
CA LYS A 188 -8.00 11.21 -19.41
C LYS A 188 -6.94 11.84 -18.49
N THR A 189 -7.07 11.69 -17.18
CA THR A 189 -6.07 12.19 -16.20
C THR A 189 -4.72 11.51 -16.42
N ILE A 190 -4.68 10.19 -16.62
CA ILE A 190 -3.43 9.46 -16.94
C ILE A 190 -2.84 9.95 -18.27
N ALA A 191 -3.67 10.13 -19.30
CA ALA A 191 -3.21 10.64 -20.60
C ALA A 191 -2.58 12.05 -20.46
N GLN A 192 -3.21 12.96 -19.72
CA GLN A 192 -2.67 14.30 -19.45
C GLN A 192 -1.35 14.26 -18.68
N ILE A 193 -1.19 13.35 -17.71
CA ILE A 193 0.08 13.14 -17.00
C ILE A 193 1.16 12.67 -17.99
N ASN A 194 0.86 11.68 -18.83
CA ASN A 194 1.80 11.19 -19.83
C ASN A 194 2.21 12.30 -20.81
N GLU A 195 1.26 13.10 -21.31
CA GLU A 195 1.54 14.23 -22.22
C GLU A 195 2.46 15.28 -21.56
N LEU A 196 2.22 15.61 -20.30
CA LEU A 196 3.07 16.52 -19.54
C LEU A 196 4.51 16.00 -19.45
N THR A 197 4.67 14.70 -19.18
CA THR A 197 5.98 14.06 -19.09
C THR A 197 6.66 13.95 -20.47
N ASP A 198 5.91 13.62 -21.52
CA ASP A 198 6.42 13.57 -22.90
C ASP A 198 6.89 14.93 -23.40
N SER A 199 6.27 16.01 -22.90
CA SER A 199 6.63 17.38 -23.26
C SER A 199 7.91 17.88 -22.59
N ILE A 200 8.61 17.09 -21.76
CA ILE A 200 9.90 17.48 -21.18
C ILE A 200 10.96 17.54 -22.29
N PRO A 201 11.66 18.69 -22.48
CA PRO A 201 12.69 18.83 -23.50
C PRO A 201 13.80 17.77 -23.39
N GLN A 202 14.21 17.21 -24.54
CA GLN A 202 15.27 16.20 -24.60
C GLN A 202 16.61 16.68 -24.02
N SER A 203 16.91 17.97 -24.14
CA SER A 203 18.11 18.56 -23.54
C SER A 203 18.11 18.44 -22.01
N ILE A 204 16.96 18.56 -21.36
CA ILE A 204 16.85 18.42 -19.90
C ILE A 204 16.97 16.95 -19.51
N LEU A 205 16.32 16.05 -20.25
CA LEU A 205 16.39 14.61 -19.99
C LEU A 205 17.84 14.10 -20.02
N GLN A 206 18.63 14.55 -20.99
CA GLN A 206 20.03 14.14 -21.15
C GLN A 206 20.96 14.79 -20.11
N ASN A 207 20.72 16.05 -19.76
CA ASN A 207 21.61 16.80 -18.87
C ASN A 207 21.39 16.50 -17.38
N GLU A 208 20.14 16.24 -16.95
CA GLU A 208 19.78 16.06 -15.55
C GLU A 208 19.47 14.60 -15.18
N ASP A 209 19.63 13.63 -16.10
CA ASP A 209 19.31 12.21 -15.91
C ASP A 209 17.91 11.98 -15.31
N VAL A 210 16.92 12.62 -15.94
CA VAL A 210 15.55 12.69 -15.42
C VAL A 210 14.79 11.41 -15.74
N ASP A 211 14.38 10.69 -14.70
CA ASP A 211 13.48 9.56 -14.83
C ASP A 211 12.04 10.02 -15.10
N THR A 212 11.56 9.69 -16.30
CA THR A 212 10.23 10.06 -16.80
C THR A 212 9.18 8.97 -16.58
N ARG A 213 9.56 7.81 -16.04
CA ARG A 213 8.61 6.72 -15.82
C ARG A 213 7.75 7.00 -14.60
N SER A 214 6.43 7.00 -14.81
CA SER A 214 5.42 7.18 -13.78
C SER A 214 4.86 5.83 -13.34
N LEU A 215 4.69 5.66 -12.04
CA LEU A 215 3.94 4.56 -11.44
C LEU A 215 2.66 5.17 -10.90
N LEU A 216 1.51 4.80 -11.46
CA LEU A 216 0.25 5.49 -11.19
C LEU A 216 -0.80 4.52 -10.65
N ASN A 217 -0.52 3.88 -9.50
CA ASN A 217 -1.55 3.11 -8.81
C ASN A 217 -2.45 4.06 -8.03
N PHE A 218 -3.44 4.61 -8.70
CA PHE A 218 -4.46 5.48 -8.12
C PHE A 218 -5.63 4.65 -7.59
N ALA A 219 -6.31 5.17 -6.58
CA ALA A 219 -7.63 4.70 -6.15
C ALA A 219 -8.51 5.91 -5.88
N VAL A 220 -9.68 5.98 -6.52
CA VAL A 220 -10.68 7.03 -6.30
C VAL A 220 -12.04 6.42 -6.03
N THR A 221 -12.82 7.08 -5.19
CA THR A 221 -14.21 6.71 -4.94
C THR A 221 -15.08 7.93 -4.70
N ASP A 222 -16.35 7.83 -5.05
CA ASP A 222 -17.42 8.81 -4.80
C ASP A 222 -18.40 8.35 -3.71
N GLY A 223 -18.06 7.30 -2.95
CA GLY A 223 -18.95 6.63 -2.00
C GLY A 223 -19.70 5.44 -2.59
N HIS A 224 -19.92 5.42 -3.90
CA HIS A 224 -20.75 4.43 -4.60
C HIS A 224 -19.92 3.49 -5.45
N SER A 225 -18.98 4.03 -6.21
CA SER A 225 -18.09 3.32 -7.12
C SER A 225 -16.65 3.51 -6.69
N VAL A 226 -15.80 2.52 -6.95
CA VAL A 226 -14.35 2.62 -6.74
C VAL A 226 -13.66 2.36 -8.06
N ILE A 227 -12.70 3.20 -8.40
CA ILE A 227 -11.80 3.03 -9.53
C ILE A 227 -10.38 2.91 -9.00
N CYS A 228 -9.70 1.81 -9.30
CA CYS A 228 -8.29 1.60 -9.01
C CYS A 228 -7.51 1.38 -10.31
N THR A 229 -6.31 1.92 -10.40
CA THR A 229 -5.42 1.68 -11.56
C THR A 229 -4.21 0.88 -11.12
N ARG A 230 -3.74 0.00 -12.00
CA ARG A 230 -2.39 -0.57 -11.93
C ARG A 230 -1.67 -0.16 -13.21
N TYR A 231 -0.80 0.84 -13.14
CA TYR A 231 -0.29 1.50 -14.34
C TYR A 231 1.19 1.90 -14.24
N ILE A 232 1.90 1.76 -15.35
CA ILE A 232 3.26 2.26 -15.56
C ILE A 232 3.40 2.88 -16.96
N SER A 233 4.03 4.05 -17.05
CA SER A 233 4.31 4.74 -18.32
C SER A 233 5.59 4.20 -19.00
N SER A 234 5.66 2.88 -19.18
CA SER A 234 6.75 2.17 -19.86
C SER A 234 6.19 0.89 -20.46
N SER A 235 6.56 0.54 -21.69
CA SER A 235 6.23 -0.77 -22.28
C SER A 235 7.17 -1.88 -21.80
N LYS A 236 8.35 -1.52 -21.28
CA LYS A 236 9.40 -2.47 -20.89
C LYS A 236 9.42 -2.81 -19.41
N ASP A 237 8.93 -1.89 -18.58
CA ASP A 237 8.92 -2.05 -17.13
C ASP A 237 7.56 -2.54 -16.64
N GLU A 238 7.57 -3.25 -15.51
CA GLU A 238 6.36 -3.81 -14.90
C GLU A 238 5.74 -2.80 -13.92
N ALA A 239 4.41 -2.79 -13.75
CA ALA A 239 3.77 -1.88 -12.80
C ALA A 239 3.88 -2.36 -11.35
N ALA A 240 3.78 -1.41 -10.41
CA ALA A 240 3.72 -1.70 -8.99
C ALA A 240 2.54 -2.63 -8.65
N SER A 241 2.71 -3.44 -7.61
CA SER A 241 1.78 -4.51 -7.27
C SER A 241 0.41 -3.97 -6.88
N LEU A 242 -0.62 -4.69 -7.30
CA LEU A 242 -1.99 -4.46 -6.93
C LEU A 242 -2.77 -5.77 -7.07
N TYR A 243 -3.42 -6.16 -5.99
CA TYR A 243 -4.20 -7.39 -5.91
C TYR A 243 -5.64 -7.04 -5.56
N TYR A 244 -6.58 -7.88 -5.97
CA TYR A 244 -7.94 -7.82 -5.46
C TYR A 244 -8.44 -9.18 -5.02
N SER A 245 -9.38 -9.19 -4.09
CA SER A 245 -10.08 -10.39 -3.64
C SER A 245 -11.56 -10.07 -3.53
N SER A 246 -12.42 -10.97 -4.00
CA SER A 246 -13.86 -10.88 -3.84
C SER A 246 -14.40 -12.18 -3.27
N GLY A 247 -15.45 -12.05 -2.44
CA GLY A 247 -16.14 -13.15 -1.77
C GLY A 247 -17.34 -12.67 -0.97
N THR A 248 -17.89 -13.56 -0.15
CA THR A 248 -19.10 -13.31 0.64
C THR A 248 -18.79 -12.75 2.02
N GLN A 249 -17.73 -13.23 2.69
CA GLN A 249 -17.41 -12.83 4.06
C GLN A 249 -15.90 -12.71 4.30
N TRP A 250 -15.52 -11.77 5.17
CA TRP A 250 -14.16 -11.63 5.68
C TRP A 250 -14.11 -12.12 7.13
N VAL A 251 -13.62 -13.34 7.33
CA VAL A 251 -13.75 -14.08 8.59
C VAL A 251 -12.43 -14.69 9.04
N THR A 252 -12.32 -14.97 10.33
CA THR A 252 -11.19 -15.70 10.92
C THR A 252 -11.51 -17.20 10.91
N ARG A 253 -10.56 -18.04 10.46
CA ARG A 253 -10.79 -19.50 10.32
C ARG A 253 -10.53 -20.31 11.60
N THR A 254 -10.03 -19.68 12.66
CA THR A 254 -9.47 -20.38 13.84
C THR A 254 -10.23 -20.09 15.12
N SER A 255 -10.34 -21.13 15.97
CA SER A 255 -11.04 -21.13 17.27
C SER A 255 -10.23 -20.51 18.42
N SER A 256 -8.94 -20.24 18.21
CA SER A 256 -8.04 -19.66 19.22
C SER A 256 -8.06 -18.13 19.15
N PRO A 257 -8.23 -17.40 20.27
CA PRO A 257 -8.22 -15.93 20.31
C PRO A 257 -6.95 -15.27 19.78
N ASP A 258 -5.83 -15.99 19.79
CA ASP A 258 -4.50 -15.46 19.44
C ASP A 258 -4.10 -15.68 17.97
N ASP A 259 -4.82 -16.52 17.23
CA ASP A 259 -4.53 -16.79 15.82
C ASP A 259 -5.51 -16.04 14.91
N ARG A 260 -5.13 -14.82 14.50
CA ARG A 260 -5.95 -13.91 13.65
C ARG A 260 -5.72 -14.16 12.16
N GLN A 261 -5.84 -15.41 11.73
CA GLN A 261 -5.79 -15.77 10.31
C GLN A 261 -7.13 -15.48 9.63
N TYR A 262 -7.21 -14.28 9.05
CA TYR A 262 -8.35 -13.90 8.20
C TYR A 262 -8.28 -14.61 6.86
N GLN A 263 -9.45 -14.87 6.29
CA GLN A 263 -9.60 -15.41 4.94
C GLN A 263 -10.85 -14.81 4.29
N MET A 264 -10.79 -14.67 2.96
CA MET A 264 -11.97 -14.41 2.15
C MET A 264 -12.76 -15.70 1.98
N ASP A 265 -13.95 -15.76 2.56
CA ASP A 265 -14.88 -16.87 2.37
C ASP A 265 -15.74 -16.63 1.12
N ARG A 266 -16.03 -17.70 0.37
CA ARG A 266 -16.75 -17.68 -0.92
C ARG A 266 -17.83 -18.76 -0.91
N LYS A 267 -18.81 -18.61 -0.02
CA LYS A 267 -19.88 -19.61 0.15
C LYS A 267 -20.90 -19.57 -1.00
N ASP A 268 -21.14 -18.38 -1.56
CA ASP A 268 -22.10 -18.16 -2.63
C ASP A 268 -21.43 -17.63 -3.90
N LYS A 269 -22.16 -17.68 -5.02
CA LYS A 269 -21.70 -17.14 -6.31
C LYS A 269 -21.69 -15.59 -6.35
N GLY A 270 -22.27 -14.93 -5.34
CA GLY A 270 -22.25 -13.49 -5.19
C GLY A 270 -20.96 -13.00 -4.53
N GLY A 271 -20.42 -11.87 -4.98
CA GLY A 271 -19.41 -11.13 -4.24
C GLY A 271 -20.13 -10.08 -3.40
N ASP A 272 -20.14 -10.22 -2.07
CA ASP A 272 -20.66 -9.21 -1.14
C ASP A 272 -19.56 -8.24 -0.70
N ILE A 273 -18.32 -8.71 -0.79
CA ILE A 273 -17.13 -8.00 -0.35
C ILE A 273 -16.11 -7.97 -1.49
N VAL A 274 -15.49 -6.81 -1.66
CA VAL A 274 -14.32 -6.62 -2.52
C VAL A 274 -13.23 -5.93 -1.71
N LEU A 275 -12.05 -6.54 -1.70
CA LEU A 275 -10.81 -5.97 -1.19
C LEU A 275 -9.87 -5.68 -2.36
N VAL A 276 -9.18 -4.54 -2.31
CA VAL A 276 -8.06 -4.23 -3.20
C VAL A 276 -6.89 -3.81 -2.34
N ALA A 277 -5.72 -4.40 -2.53
CA ALA A 277 -4.56 -4.10 -1.71
C ALA A 277 -3.28 -4.08 -2.53
N SER A 278 -2.34 -3.21 -2.17
CA SER A 278 -0.99 -3.22 -2.75
C SER A 278 -0.25 -4.53 -2.45
N GLU A 279 -0.51 -5.13 -1.29
CA GLU A 279 0.01 -6.44 -0.86
C GLU A 279 -1.13 -7.24 -0.21
N PRO A 280 -1.23 -8.57 -0.46
CA PRO A 280 -2.25 -9.41 0.16
C PRO A 280 -2.25 -9.29 1.69
N LEU A 281 -3.43 -9.18 2.29
CA LEU A 281 -3.57 -9.12 3.76
C LEU A 281 -3.36 -10.48 4.45
N THR A 282 -3.35 -11.55 3.66
CA THR A 282 -3.30 -12.95 4.11
C THR A 282 -2.27 -13.72 3.28
N PHE A 283 -1.75 -14.82 3.82
CA PHE A 283 -0.71 -15.60 3.16
C PHE A 283 -1.23 -16.52 2.05
N GLU A 284 -2.52 -16.84 2.07
CA GLU A 284 -3.18 -17.66 1.07
C GLU A 284 -3.36 -16.88 -0.24
N ARG A 285 -2.30 -16.87 -1.05
CA ARG A 285 -2.24 -16.11 -2.31
C ARG A 285 -3.31 -16.53 -3.31
N GLU A 286 -3.77 -17.76 -3.24
CA GLU A 286 -4.85 -18.32 -4.08
C GLU A 286 -6.20 -17.60 -3.91
N ASN A 287 -6.37 -16.85 -2.81
CA ASN A 287 -7.55 -16.01 -2.61
C ASN A 287 -7.42 -14.60 -3.20
N TRP A 288 -6.25 -14.26 -3.75
CA TRP A 288 -5.97 -12.94 -4.32
C TRP A 288 -5.69 -13.06 -5.82
N VAL A 289 -6.33 -12.19 -6.59
CA VAL A 289 -6.17 -12.10 -8.03
C VAL A 289 -5.26 -10.92 -8.35
N ASN A 290 -4.29 -11.15 -9.23
CA ASN A 290 -3.39 -10.12 -9.74
C ASN A 290 -4.16 -9.16 -10.65
N VAL A 291 -4.10 -7.86 -10.38
CA VAL A 291 -4.55 -6.87 -11.35
C VAL A 291 -3.51 -6.80 -12.48
N PRO A 292 -3.88 -6.94 -13.76
CA PRO A 292 -2.93 -6.85 -14.88
C PRO A 292 -2.27 -5.46 -14.97
N THR A 293 -1.05 -5.41 -15.49
CA THR A 293 -0.37 -4.13 -15.76
C THR A 293 -1.12 -3.33 -16.82
N ASN A 294 -1.15 -2.02 -16.63
CA ASN A 294 -1.87 -1.05 -17.45
C ASN A 294 -3.35 -1.39 -17.58
N SER A 295 -3.99 -1.60 -16.44
CA SER A 295 -5.43 -1.85 -16.35
C SER A 295 -6.10 -0.98 -15.28
N ILE A 296 -7.41 -0.83 -15.45
CA ILE A 296 -8.31 -0.12 -14.54
C ILE A 296 -9.33 -1.11 -13.98
N LEU A 297 -9.32 -1.24 -12.65
CA LEU A 297 -10.27 -2.03 -11.88
C LEU A 297 -11.41 -1.11 -11.43
N THR A 298 -12.64 -1.50 -11.73
CA THR A 298 -13.86 -0.81 -11.32
C THR A 298 -14.66 -1.70 -10.37
N ILE A 299 -15.07 -1.15 -9.23
CA ILE A 299 -15.99 -1.79 -8.29
C ILE A 299 -17.28 -0.98 -8.25
N HIS A 300 -18.40 -1.59 -8.60
CA HIS A 300 -19.72 -0.98 -8.53
C HIS A 300 -20.76 -2.06 -8.20
N HIS A 301 -21.60 -1.82 -7.19
CA HIS A 301 -22.54 -2.83 -6.65
C HIS A 301 -21.87 -4.20 -6.45
N GLN A 302 -20.70 -4.17 -5.80
CA GLN A 302 -19.84 -5.33 -5.51
C GLN A 302 -19.38 -6.15 -6.73
N THR A 303 -19.71 -5.71 -7.95
CA THR A 303 -19.21 -6.28 -9.18
C THR A 303 -17.84 -5.69 -9.48
N VAL A 304 -16.86 -6.56 -9.73
CA VAL A 304 -15.51 -6.18 -10.14
C VAL A 304 -15.38 -6.31 -11.65
N MET A 305 -14.97 -5.24 -12.31
CA MET A 305 -14.65 -5.24 -13.73
C MET A 305 -13.23 -4.74 -13.94
N VAL A 306 -12.46 -5.41 -14.80
CA VAL A 306 -11.09 -5.03 -15.13
C VAL A 306 -11.05 -4.71 -16.62
N HIS A 307 -10.59 -3.50 -16.97
CA HIS A 307 -10.45 -3.06 -18.36
C HIS A 307 -9.00 -2.66 -18.63
N PRO A 308 -8.45 -2.96 -19.83
CA PRO A 308 -7.12 -2.46 -20.18
C PRO A 308 -7.14 -0.95 -20.43
N ILE A 309 -6.05 -0.28 -20.09
CA ILE A 309 -5.76 1.10 -20.50
C ILE A 309 -4.97 0.99 -21.80
N LEU A 310 -5.63 1.25 -22.93
CA LEU A 310 -5.05 1.12 -24.27
C LEU A 310 -4.33 2.42 -24.66
N ASP A 311 -3.05 2.50 -24.36
CA ASP A 311 -2.16 3.58 -24.77
C ASP A 311 -0.85 3.04 -25.36
N LYS A 312 0.13 3.91 -25.63
CA LYS A 312 1.43 3.54 -26.20
C LYS A 312 2.29 2.62 -25.31
N TYR A 313 1.91 2.43 -24.04
CA TYR A 313 2.60 1.56 -23.09
C TYR A 313 1.85 0.26 -22.86
N TYR A 314 0.63 0.11 -23.38
CA TYR A 314 -0.11 -1.14 -23.36
C TYR A 314 0.58 -2.18 -24.23
N GLU A 315 0.70 -3.39 -23.71
CA GLU A 315 1.23 -4.51 -24.48
C GLU A 315 0.19 -5.62 -24.52
N GLY A 316 -0.25 -5.98 -25.73
CA GLY A 316 -1.32 -6.96 -25.95
C GLY A 316 -0.83 -8.40 -26.04
N ASP A 317 0.48 -8.61 -26.20
CA ASP A 317 1.07 -9.95 -26.26
C ASP A 317 1.14 -10.57 -24.85
N PRO A 318 0.43 -11.67 -24.57
CA PRO A 318 0.48 -12.34 -23.28
C PRO A 318 1.86 -12.92 -22.93
N TYR A 319 2.76 -13.07 -23.92
CA TYR A 319 4.13 -13.55 -23.71
C TYR A 319 5.14 -12.43 -23.49
N HIS A 320 4.73 -11.17 -23.58
CA HIS A 320 5.63 -10.04 -23.35
C HIS A 320 6.10 -10.00 -21.91
N ILE A 321 7.42 -9.96 -21.71
CA ILE A 321 8.03 -9.93 -20.38
C ILE A 321 8.47 -8.51 -20.05
N ARG A 322 7.98 -8.02 -18.91
CA ARG A 322 8.34 -6.72 -18.36
C ARG A 322 9.38 -6.87 -17.24
N SER A 323 10.30 -5.92 -17.17
CA SER A 323 11.33 -5.86 -16.14
C SER A 323 10.77 -5.38 -14.79
N SER A 324 11.11 -6.06 -13.71
CA SER A 324 10.80 -5.62 -12.34
C SER A 324 11.82 -4.63 -11.77
N ALA A 325 12.92 -4.38 -12.47
CA ALA A 325 14.06 -3.62 -11.94
C ALA A 325 13.66 -2.21 -11.50
N PHE A 326 12.85 -1.53 -12.30
CA PHE A 326 12.43 -0.17 -12.01
C PHE A 326 11.58 -0.07 -10.73
N VAL A 327 10.59 -0.95 -10.61
CA VAL A 327 9.70 -0.99 -9.43
C VAL A 327 10.50 -1.33 -8.17
N GLN A 328 11.46 -2.25 -8.27
CA GLN A 328 12.36 -2.61 -7.16
C GLN A 328 13.28 -1.44 -6.76
N GLU A 329 13.81 -0.70 -7.73
CA GLU A 329 14.61 0.51 -7.48
C GLU A 329 13.81 1.58 -6.73
N LYS A 330 12.52 1.73 -7.05
CA LYS A 330 11.63 2.63 -6.30
C LYS A 330 11.19 2.04 -4.94
N GLY A 331 11.60 0.83 -4.56
CA GLY A 331 11.21 0.21 -3.30
C GLY A 331 9.75 -0.30 -3.29
N LEU A 332 9.24 -0.67 -4.46
CA LEU A 332 7.97 -1.34 -4.69
C LEU A 332 8.21 -2.79 -5.15
N ILE A 333 7.12 -3.55 -5.36
CA ILE A 333 7.16 -4.89 -5.97
C ILE A 333 6.16 -5.03 -7.09
N THR A 334 6.33 -6.10 -7.87
CA THR A 334 5.44 -6.54 -8.95
C THR A 334 4.52 -7.67 -8.47
N ASN A 335 3.49 -8.01 -9.24
CA ASN A 335 2.48 -9.01 -8.82
C ASN A 335 2.97 -10.47 -8.77
N GLU A 336 4.09 -10.81 -9.42
CA GLU A 336 4.53 -12.21 -9.58
C GLU A 336 6.00 -12.51 -9.22
N LYS A 337 6.23 -13.81 -8.99
CA LYS A 337 7.44 -14.42 -8.42
C LYS A 337 8.68 -14.13 -9.26
N THR A 338 9.75 -13.71 -8.61
CA THR A 338 11.09 -14.02 -9.08
C THR A 338 11.15 -15.52 -9.33
N SER A 339 11.20 -15.94 -10.60
CA SER A 339 11.82 -17.23 -10.92
C SER A 339 13.19 -17.17 -10.25
N SER A 340 13.44 -18.00 -9.24
CA SER A 340 14.76 -18.16 -8.68
C SER A 340 15.67 -18.60 -9.81
N GLY A 341 16.32 -17.62 -10.44
CA GLY A 341 17.39 -17.85 -11.40
C GLY A 341 18.43 -18.68 -10.67
N SER A 342 18.66 -19.87 -11.22
CA SER A 342 19.82 -20.70 -10.95
C SER A 342 21.03 -19.82 -10.71
N GLN A 343 21.52 -19.79 -9.47
CA GLN A 343 22.88 -19.32 -9.20
C GLN A 343 23.82 -20.31 -9.90
N SER A 344 24.22 -19.97 -11.12
CA SER A 344 25.43 -20.52 -11.71
C SER A 344 26.59 -20.07 -10.81
N PRO A 345 27.40 -20.98 -10.26
CA PRO A 345 28.50 -20.58 -9.40
C PRO A 345 29.49 -19.77 -10.22
N ALA A 346 29.84 -18.59 -9.69
CA ALA A 346 30.80 -17.69 -10.29
C ALA A 346 32.11 -18.43 -10.58
N SER A 347 32.48 -18.45 -11.84
CA SER A 347 33.82 -18.79 -12.33
C SER A 347 34.81 -17.78 -11.75
N ILE A 348 35.51 -18.18 -10.68
CA ILE A 348 36.75 -17.53 -10.28
C ILE A 348 37.81 -18.14 -11.18
N ASP A 349 38.31 -17.36 -12.13
CA ASP A 349 39.49 -17.73 -12.89
C ASP A 349 40.49 -16.58 -12.97
N GLY A 350 41.72 -16.91 -12.57
CA GLY A 350 42.93 -16.12 -12.75
C GLY A 350 43.62 -15.70 -11.44
N ILE A 351 44.91 -15.96 -11.18
CA ILE A 351 46.03 -16.34 -12.05
C ILE A 351 47.17 -16.92 -11.18
N ARG A 352 47.75 -18.04 -11.65
CA ARG A 352 49.14 -18.57 -11.54
C ARG A 352 49.83 -18.67 -10.15
N LYS A 353 50.31 -19.89 -9.82
CA LYS A 353 51.71 -20.34 -10.10
C LYS A 353 51.99 -21.78 -9.61
N THR A 354 52.32 -22.64 -10.57
CA THR A 354 53.42 -23.63 -10.61
C THR A 354 53.59 -24.74 -9.55
N THR A 355 53.72 -25.96 -10.11
CA THR A 355 54.61 -27.09 -9.77
C THR A 355 54.23 -28.10 -8.65
N ALA A 356 53.75 -29.26 -9.13
CA ALA A 356 54.39 -30.57 -9.06
C ALA A 356 54.36 -31.43 -7.76
N GLN A 357 54.06 -32.72 -8.01
CA GLN A 357 54.38 -33.95 -7.26
C GLN A 357 53.45 -34.29 -6.08
N SER A 358 52.67 -35.40 -6.20
CA SER A 358 52.97 -36.78 -5.73
C SER A 358 52.94 -36.86 -4.19
N LEU A 359 52.47 -37.89 -3.48
CA LEU A 359 51.88 -39.22 -3.68
C LEU A 359 51.59 -39.71 -2.23
N PHE A 360 50.74 -40.73 -2.05
CA PHE A 360 50.61 -41.59 -0.83
C PHE A 360 50.08 -40.93 0.47
N ALA A 361 48.94 -41.34 1.04
CA ALA A 361 48.58 -42.59 1.74
C ALA A 361 48.74 -42.50 3.27
N GLY A 362 47.64 -42.82 3.96
CA GLY A 362 47.66 -43.59 5.21
C GLY A 362 47.81 -42.84 6.54
N GLY A 363 46.85 -43.08 7.43
CA GLY A 363 47.22 -43.54 8.78
C GLY A 363 46.86 -42.64 9.96
N LEU A 364 45.84 -43.10 10.70
CA LEU A 364 45.82 -43.32 12.16
C LEU A 364 45.94 -42.12 13.13
N SER A 365 44.90 -41.99 13.96
CA SER A 365 44.88 -41.45 15.33
C SER A 365 46.02 -42.02 16.21
N PRO A 366 46.47 -41.35 17.31
CA PRO A 366 45.71 -41.41 18.57
C PRO A 366 45.87 -40.22 19.57
N ASP A 367 45.03 -40.32 20.61
CA ASP A 367 44.95 -39.68 21.94
C ASP A 367 46.13 -38.87 22.52
N LEU A 368 45.79 -37.82 23.32
CA LEU A 368 45.97 -37.79 24.80
C LEU A 368 45.78 -36.36 25.40
N VAL A 369 44.80 -36.26 26.33
CA VAL A 369 44.93 -35.68 27.70
C VAL A 369 45.21 -34.17 27.87
N ARG A 370 44.31 -33.42 28.54
CA ARG A 370 44.28 -33.19 30.02
C ARG A 370 43.30 -32.06 30.42
N ARG A 371 42.45 -32.35 31.42
CA ARG A 371 42.01 -31.54 32.60
C ARG A 371 41.51 -30.08 32.41
N SER A 372 40.57 -29.49 33.17
CA SER A 372 39.67 -29.82 34.31
C SER A 372 39.20 -28.42 34.80
N LEU A 373 37.93 -28.08 35.08
CA LEU A 373 37.23 -28.16 36.37
C LEU A 373 36.05 -27.16 36.32
N THR A 374 34.86 -27.60 36.74
CA THR A 374 33.73 -26.76 37.20
C THR A 374 33.93 -26.40 38.69
N PRO A 375 33.17 -25.46 39.29
CA PRO A 375 31.89 -25.86 39.88
C PRO A 375 30.75 -24.82 39.88
N VAL A 376 29.57 -25.40 40.14
CA VAL A 376 28.24 -24.85 40.40
C VAL A 376 28.13 -24.22 41.80
N SER A 377 27.22 -23.25 41.99
CA SER A 377 26.50 -23.09 43.26
C SER A 377 25.14 -22.39 43.09
N SER A 378 24.14 -23.01 43.71
CA SER A 378 22.71 -22.73 43.78
C SER A 378 22.29 -22.33 45.21
N ARG A 379 21.18 -21.58 45.37
CA ARG A 379 20.10 -21.66 46.40
C ARG A 379 19.39 -20.30 46.52
N GLU A 380 18.09 -20.13 46.32
CA GLU A 380 16.85 -20.63 46.99
C GLU A 380 16.45 -20.02 48.34
N SER A 381 15.19 -19.53 48.34
CA SER A 381 14.16 -19.52 49.40
C SER A 381 14.11 -18.37 50.43
N ARG A 382 12.95 -17.68 50.51
CA ARG A 382 11.90 -17.93 51.54
C ARG A 382 10.62 -17.11 51.32
N LEU A 383 9.54 -17.68 51.86
CA LEU A 383 8.10 -17.40 51.80
C LEU A 383 7.58 -16.60 53.01
N THR A 384 6.28 -16.27 52.96
CA THR A 384 5.27 -15.96 54.03
C THR A 384 5.13 -14.49 54.47
N SER A 385 3.96 -13.92 54.80
CA SER A 385 2.51 -14.28 54.75
C SER A 385 1.68 -13.11 55.35
N GLN A 386 0.33 -13.15 55.16
CA GLN A 386 -0.75 -12.51 55.96
C GLN A 386 -1.02 -11.00 55.77
N LEU A 387 -2.20 -10.56 55.29
CA LEU A 387 -3.58 -10.52 55.85
C LEU A 387 -3.84 -9.42 56.89
N GLN A 388 -4.95 -8.70 56.63
CA GLN A 388 -5.94 -8.14 57.58
C GLN A 388 -6.02 -6.62 57.88
N THR A 389 -7.14 -6.05 57.39
CA THR A 389 -8.16 -5.19 58.06
C THR A 389 -7.99 -3.67 58.30
N ALA A 390 -8.95 -2.93 57.69
CA ALA A 390 -10.01 -2.13 58.33
C ALA A 390 -9.92 -0.58 58.43
N ARG A 391 -11.00 0.05 57.89
CA ARG A 391 -11.75 1.26 58.36
C ARG A 391 -11.00 2.61 58.27
N HIS A 392 -11.59 3.78 57.98
CA HIS A 392 -12.95 4.33 58.09
C HIS A 392 -13.06 5.65 57.28
N LEU A 393 -14.28 6.02 56.81
CA LEU A 393 -14.97 7.36 56.82
C LEU A 393 -14.16 8.63 56.44
N ALA A 394 -14.65 9.67 55.73
CA ALA A 394 -15.95 10.10 55.26
C ALA A 394 -15.75 11.27 54.26
N SER A 395 -16.71 11.50 53.36
CA SER A 395 -16.95 12.77 52.64
C SER A 395 -17.53 13.84 53.61
N PRO A 396 -17.84 15.13 53.25
CA PRO A 396 -18.06 15.69 51.90
C PRO A 396 -17.62 17.20 51.76
N PRO A 397 -18.28 18.10 50.98
CA PRO A 397 -17.59 18.96 49.99
C PRO A 397 -17.65 20.47 50.35
N ARG A 398 -16.93 21.33 49.61
CA ARG A 398 -17.24 22.77 49.54
C ARG A 398 -16.87 23.39 48.19
N TYR A 399 -17.93 23.88 47.54
CA TYR A 399 -18.10 25.00 46.60
C TYR A 399 -17.34 25.04 45.28
#